data_AF-A0ABD0PNF4-F1
#
_entry.id   AF-A0ABD0PNF4-F1
#
_cell.length_a   1.000
_cell.length_b   1.000
_cell.length_c   1.000
_cell.angle_alpha   90.00
_cell.angle_beta   90.00
_cell.angle_gamma   90.00
#
_symmetry.space_group_name_H-M   'P 1'
#
loop_
_entity.id
_entity.type
_entity.pdbx_description
1 polymer ?
#
loop_
_entity_poly.entity_id
_entity_poly.type
_entity_poly.pdbx_seq_one_letter_code
_entity_poly.pdbx_strand_id
1 'polypeptide(L)'
;SELGMTTVNRCLDAAKACNVDDVCQKLRTEYVSTCIKPSTKSGLCNRSRCNKALRRFFDRVPPEYTHELLFCPCSDMACSERRRQTIVPSCSYEGEDKPSCLSQMRICKADYVC
;
A
#
# COMPACT_ATOMS: atom_id res chain seq x y z
N SER A 1 -39.16 -9.46 2.42
CA SER A 1 -38.23 -10.01 1.42
C SER A 1 -36.90 -9.31 1.57
N GLU A 2 -35.93 -10.01 2.14
CA GLU A 2 -34.55 -9.55 2.37
C GLU A 2 -33.86 -9.31 1.02
N LEU A 3 -33.84 -8.05 0.60
CA LEU A 3 -33.05 -7.63 -0.53
C LEU A 3 -31.58 -7.67 -0.12
N GLY A 4 -30.81 -8.54 -0.77
CA GLY A 4 -29.37 -8.70 -0.60
C GLY A 4 -28.63 -7.40 -0.86
N MET A 5 -28.47 -6.59 0.18
CA MET A 5 -27.53 -5.49 0.20
C MET A 5 -26.14 -6.09 0.40
N THR A 6 -25.53 -6.56 -0.69
CA THR A 6 -24.09 -6.79 -0.72
C THR A 6 -23.44 -5.50 -0.21
N THR A 7 -22.76 -5.57 0.94
CA THR A 7 -22.03 -4.42 1.47
C THR A 7 -21.03 -3.98 0.40
N VAL A 8 -21.25 -2.79 -0.17
CA VAL A 8 -20.45 -2.29 -1.29
C VAL A 8 -19.05 -1.99 -0.77
N ASN A 9 -18.10 -2.90 -1.01
CA ASN A 9 -16.71 -2.73 -0.60
C ASN A 9 -15.96 -1.82 -1.59
N ARG A 10 -15.92 -0.52 -1.27
CA ARG A 10 -15.29 0.49 -2.13
C ARG A 10 -13.80 0.23 -2.39
N CYS A 11 -13.08 -0.37 -1.43
CA CYS A 11 -11.69 -0.75 -1.64
C CYS A 11 -11.52 -1.91 -2.64
N LEU A 12 -12.50 -2.81 -2.72
CA LEU A 12 -12.52 -3.86 -3.73
C LEU A 12 -12.82 -3.28 -5.12
N ASP A 13 -13.74 -2.32 -5.21
CA ASP A 13 -14.05 -1.65 -6.47
C ASP A 13 -12.86 -0.84 -7.00
N ALA A 14 -12.19 -0.07 -6.13
CA ALA A 14 -10.93 0.61 -6.46
C ALA A 14 -9.85 -0.37 -6.95
N ALA A 15 -9.74 -1.52 -6.29
CA ALA A 15 -8.81 -2.57 -6.72
C ALA A 15 -9.15 -3.16 -8.08
N LYS A 16 -10.45 -3.27 -8.43
CA LYS A 16 -10.88 -3.70 -9.76
C LYS A 16 -10.59 -2.64 -10.80
N ALA A 17 -10.88 -1.37 -10.53
CA ALA A 17 -10.60 -0.26 -11.43
C ALA A 17 -9.10 -0.18 -11.79
N CYS A 18 -8.22 -0.27 -10.79
CA CYS A 18 -6.77 -0.33 -11.01
C CYS A 18 -6.33 -1.58 -11.79
N ASN A 19 -7.04 -2.71 -11.66
CA ASN A 19 -6.68 -3.93 -12.39
C ASN A 19 -7.09 -3.90 -13.87
N VAL A 20 -7.96 -2.98 -14.28
CA VAL A 20 -8.36 -2.77 -15.68
C VAL A 20 -7.44 -1.76 -16.38
N ASP A 21 -6.85 -0.82 -15.64
CA ASP A 21 -5.85 0.11 -16.16
C ASP A 21 -4.46 -0.52 -16.23
N ASP A 22 -3.86 -0.54 -17.42
CA ASP A 22 -2.57 -1.20 -17.68
C ASP A 22 -1.42 -0.63 -16.83
N VAL A 23 -1.40 0.70 -16.63
CA VAL A 23 -0.33 1.37 -15.88
C VAL A 23 -0.46 1.07 -14.39
N CYS A 24 -1.67 1.21 -13.85
CA CYS A 24 -1.98 0.92 -12.45
C CYS A 24 -1.73 -0.55 -12.12
N GLN A 25 -2.26 -1.48 -12.93
CA GLN A 25 -2.09 -2.92 -12.73
C GLN A 25 -0.62 -3.32 -12.74
N LYS A 26 0.15 -2.82 -13.71
CA LYS A 26 1.58 -3.13 -13.86
C LYS A 26 2.39 -2.63 -12.67
N LEU A 27 2.25 -1.36 -12.31
CA LEU A 27 3.00 -0.77 -11.20
C LEU A 27 2.56 -1.34 -9.84
N ARG A 28 1.27 -1.68 -9.70
CA ARG A 28 0.75 -2.38 -8.53
C ARG A 28 1.40 -3.74 -8.35
N THR A 29 1.43 -4.54 -9.40
CA THR A 29 2.08 -5.85 -9.40
C THR A 29 3.57 -5.75 -9.08
N GLU A 30 4.24 -4.73 -9.62
CA GLU A 30 5.66 -4.46 -9.37
C GLU A 30 5.95 -4.22 -7.89
N TYR A 31 5.24 -3.30 -7.23
CA TYR A 31 5.51 -3.03 -5.82
C TYR A 31 5.10 -4.20 -4.93
N VAL A 32 3.96 -4.86 -5.19
CA VAL A 32 3.50 -6.00 -4.39
C VAL A 32 4.52 -7.14 -4.43
N SER A 33 4.98 -7.51 -5.62
CA SER A 33 6.00 -8.56 -5.78
C SER A 33 7.34 -8.19 -5.12
N THR A 34 7.72 -6.91 -5.17
CA THR A 34 8.94 -6.41 -4.52
C THR A 34 8.84 -6.45 -2.99
N CYS A 35 7.67 -6.13 -2.43
CA CYS A 35 7.45 -6.05 -0.98
C CYS A 35 7.22 -7.41 -0.32
N ILE A 36 6.68 -8.40 -1.05
CA ILE A 36 6.45 -9.76 -0.51
C ILE A 36 7.70 -10.64 -0.64
N LYS A 37 8.62 -10.35 -1.57
CA LYS A 37 9.82 -11.16 -1.79
C LYS A 37 10.74 -11.17 -0.56
N PRO A 38 11.05 -12.35 0.02
CA PRO A 38 12.00 -12.46 1.13
C PRO A 38 13.38 -11.92 0.74
N SER A 39 14.02 -11.18 1.65
CA SER A 39 15.42 -10.78 1.53
C SER A 39 16.32 -11.95 1.90
N THR A 40 17.35 -12.16 1.10
CA THR A 40 18.36 -13.22 1.32
C THR A 40 19.17 -13.04 2.60
N LYS A 41 19.10 -11.87 3.27
CA LYS A 41 19.91 -11.54 4.45
C LYS A 41 19.19 -11.68 5.80
N SER A 42 17.86 -11.62 5.83
CA SER A 42 17.11 -11.51 7.10
C SER A 42 15.79 -12.27 7.13
N GLY A 43 15.41 -12.99 6.05
CA GLY A 43 14.10 -13.64 5.94
C GLY A 43 12.91 -12.66 5.78
N LEU A 44 13.06 -11.42 6.23
CA LEU A 44 12.15 -10.29 6.02
C LEU A 44 12.33 -9.68 4.62
N CYS A 45 11.37 -8.90 4.13
CA CYS A 45 11.47 -8.25 2.82
C CYS A 45 12.64 -7.25 2.71
N ASN A 46 13.00 -6.85 1.48
CA ASN A 46 13.90 -5.70 1.28
C ASN A 46 13.10 -4.38 1.34
N ARG A 47 12.98 -3.80 2.54
CA ARG A 47 12.20 -2.57 2.80
C ARG A 47 12.60 -1.38 1.92
N SER A 48 13.90 -1.19 1.66
CA SER A 48 14.37 -0.09 0.80
C SER A 48 13.87 -0.23 -0.64
N ARG A 49 13.94 -1.45 -1.22
CA ARG A 49 13.40 -1.73 -2.56
C ARG A 49 11.88 -1.60 -2.60
N CYS A 50 11.18 -2.11 -1.58
CA CYS A 50 9.73 -1.97 -1.45
C CYS A 50 9.31 -0.50 -1.43
N ASN A 51 9.92 0.33 -0.57
CA ASN A 51 9.62 1.76 -0.48
C ASN A 51 9.95 2.52 -1.78
N LYS A 52 10.99 2.11 -2.52
CA LYS A 52 11.29 2.67 -3.85
C LYS A 52 10.20 2.32 -4.87
N ALA A 53 9.71 1.08 -4.88
CA ALA A 53 8.64 0.66 -5.78
C ALA A 53 7.29 1.32 -5.42
N LEU A 54 6.99 1.46 -4.13
CA LEU A 54 5.81 2.19 -3.64
C LEU A 54 5.84 3.66 -4.06
N ARG A 55 6.96 4.38 -3.87
CA ARG A 55 7.10 5.76 -4.36
C ARG A 55 6.82 5.85 -5.86
N ARG A 56 7.45 4.97 -6.65
CA ARG A 56 7.21 4.90 -8.10
C ARG A 56 5.73 4.67 -8.45
N PHE A 57 5.02 3.84 -7.71
CA PHE A 57 3.58 3.62 -7.91
C PHE A 57 2.79 4.91 -7.69
N PHE A 58 2.98 5.58 -6.55
CA PHE A 58 2.26 6.81 -6.23
C PHE A 58 2.66 8.02 -7.10
N ASP A 59 3.89 8.06 -7.61
CA ASP A 59 4.36 9.12 -8.50
C ASP A 59 3.83 8.98 -9.94
N ARG A 60 3.54 7.75 -10.38
CA ARG A 60 3.29 7.43 -11.79
C ARG A 60 1.86 7.01 -12.09
N VAL A 61 1.14 6.50 -11.11
CA VAL A 61 -0.27 6.14 -11.26
C VAL A 61 -1.12 7.38 -10.96
N PRO A 62 -2.12 7.69 -11.81
CA PRO A 62 -2.98 8.84 -11.60
C PRO A 62 -3.68 8.85 -10.21
N PRO A 63 -3.86 10.02 -9.58
CA PRO A 63 -4.47 10.14 -8.26
C PRO A 63 -5.86 9.52 -8.13
N GLU A 64 -6.66 9.50 -9.20
CA GLU A 64 -7.98 8.86 -9.24
C GLU A 64 -7.93 7.38 -8.87
N TYR A 65 -6.86 6.66 -9.21
CA TYR A 65 -6.69 5.27 -8.79
C TYR A 65 -6.03 5.15 -7.42
N THR A 66 -4.95 5.92 -7.18
CA THR A 66 -4.16 5.76 -5.95
C THR A 66 -4.91 6.23 -4.71
N HIS A 67 -5.68 7.33 -4.81
CA HIS A 67 -6.49 7.82 -3.71
C HIS A 67 -7.68 6.91 -3.43
N GLU A 68 -8.32 6.35 -4.46
CA GLU A 68 -9.41 5.38 -4.26
C GLU A 68 -8.92 4.11 -3.55
N LEU A 69 -7.68 3.66 -3.83
CA LEU A 69 -7.08 2.51 -3.14
C LEU A 69 -6.68 2.80 -1.69
N LEU A 70 -6.17 3.99 -1.40
CA LEU A 70 -5.68 4.37 -0.07
C LEU A 70 -6.78 4.86 0.87
N PHE A 71 -7.74 5.61 0.34
CA PHE A 71 -8.70 6.39 1.13
C PHE A 71 -10.15 5.92 0.93
N CYS A 72 -10.37 4.76 0.32
CA CYS A 72 -11.69 4.15 0.23
C CYS A 72 -12.38 4.08 1.61
N PRO A 73 -13.66 4.47 1.72
CA PRO A 73 -14.42 4.33 2.96
C PRO A 73 -14.77 2.85 3.19
N CYS A 74 -14.84 2.46 4.47
CA CYS A 74 -15.16 1.10 4.89
C CYS A 74 -16.18 1.08 6.01
N SER A 75 -17.09 0.12 5.95
CA SER A 75 -18.11 -0.15 6.98
C SER A 75 -17.86 -1.46 7.74
N ASP A 76 -16.94 -2.29 7.29
CA ASP A 76 -16.62 -3.58 7.90
C ASP A 76 -15.10 -3.83 8.02
N MET A 77 -14.75 -4.86 8.78
CA MET A 77 -13.34 -5.25 9.00
C MET A 77 -12.66 -5.76 7.74
N ALA A 78 -13.37 -6.44 6.85
CA ALA A 78 -12.79 -7.01 5.63
C ALA A 78 -12.32 -5.90 4.66
N CYS A 79 -13.13 -4.86 4.48
CA CYS A 79 -12.77 -3.65 3.77
C CYS A 79 -11.61 -2.92 4.45
N SER A 80 -11.70 -2.75 5.78
CA SER A 80 -10.67 -2.04 6.55
C SER A 80 -9.30 -2.72 6.44
N GLU A 81 -9.26 -4.06 6.49
CA GLU A 81 -8.02 -4.81 6.31
C GLU A 81 -7.53 -4.73 4.87
N ARG A 82 -8.41 -4.78 3.87
CA ARG A 82 -8.02 -4.55 2.46
C ARG A 82 -7.34 -3.20 2.28
N ARG A 83 -7.90 -2.13 2.87
CA ARG A 83 -7.32 -0.79 2.86
C ARG A 83 -5.96 -0.76 3.56
N ARG A 84 -5.84 -1.41 4.73
CA ARG A 84 -4.58 -1.51 5.48
C ARG A 84 -3.49 -2.21 4.67
N GLN A 85 -3.85 -3.25 3.91
CA GLN A 85 -2.93 -4.05 3.11
C GLN A 85 -2.46 -3.35 1.81
N THR A 86 -3.05 -2.20 1.43
CA THR A 86 -2.71 -1.49 0.18
C THR A 86 -1.20 -1.26 0.00
N ILE A 87 -0.48 -0.99 1.08
CA ILE A 87 0.97 -0.69 1.07
C ILE A 87 1.86 -1.84 1.56
N VAL A 88 1.31 -3.04 1.79
CA VAL A 88 2.04 -4.20 2.36
C VAL A 88 2.74 -3.83 3.68
N PRO A 89 1.98 -3.53 4.74
CA PRO A 89 2.50 -2.92 5.98
C PRO A 89 3.54 -3.79 6.69
N SER A 90 3.47 -5.12 6.57
CA SER A 90 4.47 -6.05 7.11
C SER A 90 5.88 -5.83 6.58
N CYS A 91 6.01 -5.13 5.45
CA CYS A 91 7.29 -4.78 4.84
C CYS A 91 7.59 -3.28 4.90
N SER A 92 6.63 -2.45 4.46
CA SER A 92 6.86 -1.01 4.24
C SER A 92 6.73 -0.18 5.52
N TYR A 93 5.95 -0.65 6.50
CA TYR A 93 5.56 0.12 7.67
C TYR A 93 6.05 -0.49 8.99
N GLU A 94 5.71 -1.74 9.23
CA GLU A 94 6.03 -2.47 10.46
C GLU A 94 7.55 -2.64 10.61
N GLY A 95 8.01 -2.64 11.85
CA GLY A 95 9.42 -2.81 12.23
C GLY A 95 9.51 -3.24 13.69
N GLU A 96 10.59 -3.92 14.04
CA GLU A 96 10.81 -4.40 15.42
C GLU A 96 10.95 -3.21 16.39
N ASP A 97 11.74 -2.20 15.98
CA ASP A 97 11.88 -0.96 16.72
C ASP A 97 10.82 0.08 16.33
N LYS A 98 10.22 0.71 17.35
CA LYS A 98 9.30 1.84 17.21
C LYS A 98 9.94 3.12 17.75
N PRO A 99 10.83 3.77 16.99
CA PRO A 99 11.47 5.02 17.40
C PRO A 99 10.43 6.13 17.58
N SER A 100 10.75 7.12 18.41
CA SER A 100 9.89 8.29 18.60
C SER A 100 9.65 9.05 17.29
N CYS A 101 8.49 9.71 17.18
CA CYS A 101 8.16 10.54 16.02
C CYS A 101 9.19 11.67 15.79
N LEU A 102 9.81 12.19 16.86
CA LEU A 102 10.87 13.21 16.76
C LEU A 102 12.15 12.64 16.14
N SER A 103 12.52 11.42 16.50
CA SER A 103 13.68 10.73 15.90
C SER A 103 13.42 10.46 14.42
N GLN A 104 12.22 9.97 14.07
CA GLN A 104 11.81 9.75 12.69
C GLN A 104 11.82 11.05 11.87
N MET A 105 11.32 12.15 12.43
CA MET A 105 11.35 13.46 11.79
C MET A 105 12.79 13.93 11.49
N ARG A 106 13.74 13.72 12.42
CA ARG A 106 15.15 14.08 12.19
C ARG A 106 15.78 13.25 11.07
N ILE A 107 15.49 11.96 11.02
CA ILE A 107 15.96 11.07 9.94
C ILE A 107 15.38 11.53 8.60
N CYS A 108 14.09 11.82 8.56
CA CYS A 108 13.42 12.30 7.35
C CYS A 108 14.04 13.60 6.83
N LYS A 109 14.25 14.60 7.70
CA LYS A 109 14.89 15.87 7.32
C LYS A 109 16.30 15.76 6.76
N ALA A 110 16.99 14.65 7.01
CA ALA A 110 18.34 14.39 6.50
C ALA A 110 18.34 13.66 5.14
N ASP A 111 17.19 13.12 4.71
CA ASP A 111 17.01 12.50 3.41
C ASP A 111 16.43 13.53 2.42
N TYR A 112 16.92 13.55 1.18
CA TYR A 112 16.51 14.54 0.18
C TYR A 112 15.10 14.30 -0.38
N VAL A 113 14.55 13.08 -0.23
CA VAL A 113 13.28 12.68 -0.84
C VAL A 113 12.18 12.44 0.18
N CYS A 114 12.53 12.12 1.42
CA CYS A 114 11.58 12.17 2.53
C CYS A 114 11.01 13.59 2.68
#